data_AF-A0A2M7PQB8-F1
#
_entry.id   AF-A0A2M7PQB8-F1
#
_cell.length_a   1.000
_cell.length_b   1.000
_cell.length_c   1.000
_cell.angle_alpha   90.00
_cell.angle_beta   90.00
_cell.angle_gamma   90.00
#
_symmetry.space_group_name_H-M   'P 1'
#
loop_
_entity.id
_entity.type
_entity.pdbx_description
1 polymer ?
#
loop_
_entity_poly.entity_id
_entity_poly.type
_entity_poly.pdbx_seq_one_letter_code
_entity_poly.pdbx_strand_id
1 'polypeptide(L)'
;YLRYELSDISNFPAFALSMVVIIFLGGIPLNFYFRKREWNADKFALKITQKGDAFITSMAKFTNRDLADAYPYPLIEFLFYTHPSIGKRINYAQNFKKKIGLKCKKIIL
;
A
#
# COMPACT_ATOMS: atom_id res chain seq x y z
N TYR A 1 -46.34 -17.66 -13.72
CA TYR A 1 -44.94 -17.99 -14.04
C TYR A 1 -44.31 -16.74 -14.66
N LEU A 2 -43.76 -15.74 -13.96
CA LEU A 2 -42.93 -15.66 -12.77
C LEU A 2 -43.27 -14.32 -12.08
N ARG A 3 -43.61 -14.32 -10.79
CA ARG A 3 -43.54 -13.10 -9.96
C ARG A 3 -42.52 -13.38 -8.88
N TYR A 4 -41.28 -12.93 -9.10
CA TYR A 4 -40.30 -12.86 -8.02
C TYR A 4 -40.74 -11.72 -7.11
N GLU A 5 -41.18 -12.05 -5.91
CA GLU A 5 -41.40 -11.05 -4.87
C GLU A 5 -40.04 -10.64 -4.30
N LEU A 6 -39.90 -9.37 -3.89
CA LEU A 6 -38.63 -8.85 -3.36
C LEU A 6 -38.14 -9.59 -2.11
N SER A 7 -39.05 -10.25 -1.39
CA SER A 7 -38.80 -11.06 -0.20
C SER A 7 -38.44 -12.52 -0.49
N ASP A 8 -38.42 -12.95 -1.75
CA ASP A 8 -38.07 -14.31 -2.11
C ASP A 8 -36.57 -14.56 -1.85
N ILE A 9 -36.27 -15.68 -1.20
CA ILE A 9 -34.90 -16.12 -0.94
C ILE A 9 -34.10 -16.34 -2.22
N SER A 10 -34.78 -16.57 -3.34
CA SER A 10 -34.21 -16.66 -4.69
C SER A 10 -33.46 -15.39 -5.12
N ASN A 11 -33.75 -14.22 -4.52
CA ASN A 11 -33.08 -12.95 -4.80
C ASN A 11 -31.74 -12.78 -4.04
N PHE A 12 -31.44 -13.67 -3.09
CA PHE A 12 -30.24 -13.58 -2.26
C PHE A 12 -28.92 -13.55 -3.06
N PRO A 13 -28.71 -14.36 -4.11
CA PRO A 13 -27.48 -14.31 -4.90
C PRO A 13 -27.26 -12.94 -5.58
N ALA A 14 -28.33 -12.30 -6.06
CA ALA A 14 -28.25 -10.98 -6.68
C ALA A 14 -27.90 -9.90 -5.64
N PHE A 15 -28.45 -10.01 -4.43
CA PHE A 15 -28.09 -9.14 -3.31
C PHE A 15 -26.63 -9.33 -2.87
N ALA A 16 -26.17 -10.57 -2.74
CA ALA A 16 -24.78 -10.86 -2.40
C ALA A 16 -23.80 -10.28 -3.44
N LEU A 17 -24.12 -10.44 -4.73
CA LEU A 17 -23.32 -9.89 -5.81
C LEU A 17 -23.28 -8.36 -5.78
N SER A 18 -24.41 -7.69 -5.53
CA SER A 18 -24.44 -6.24 -5.44
C SER A 18 -23.61 -5.71 -4.27
N MET A 19 -23.65 -6.39 -3.12
CA MET A 19 -22.78 -6.09 -1.97
C MET A 19 -21.30 -6.23 -2.32
N VAL A 20 -20.90 -7.32 -2.99
CA VAL A 20 -19.52 -7.51 -3.44
C VAL A 20 -19.06 -6.38 -4.35
N VAL A 21 -19.90 -5.98 -5.31
CA VAL A 21 -19.59 -4.87 -6.24
C VAL A 21 -19.43 -3.56 -5.48
N ILE A 22 -20.33 -3.26 -4.54
CA ILE A 22 -20.26 -2.03 -3.74
C ILE A 22 -18.99 -2.00 -2.89
N ILE A 23 -18.67 -3.11 -2.21
CA ILE A 23 -17.45 -3.23 -1.38
C ILE A 23 -16.20 -3.10 -2.24
N PHE A 24 -16.15 -3.77 -3.39
CA PHE A 24 -15.01 -3.71 -4.31
C PHE A 24 -14.77 -2.29 -4.83
N LEU A 25 -15.82 -1.63 -5.33
CA LEU A 25 -15.73 -0.27 -5.85
C LEU A 25 -15.39 0.75 -4.75
N GLY A 26 -15.94 0.58 -3.53
CA GLY A 26 -15.61 1.40 -2.38
C GLY A 26 -14.18 1.16 -1.85
N GLY A 27 -13.65 -0.05 -2.01
CA GLY A 27 -12.30 -0.42 -1.58
C GLY A 27 -11.20 0.30 -2.35
N ILE A 28 -11.36 0.53 -3.65
CA ILE A 28 -10.35 1.18 -4.51
C ILE A 28 -9.94 2.59 -4.00
N PRO A 29 -10.87 3.57 -3.81
CA PRO A 29 -10.50 4.89 -3.31
C PRO A 29 -9.99 4.85 -1.87
N LEU A 30 -10.51 3.93 -1.05
CA LEU A 30 -10.07 3.77 0.33
C LEU A 30 -8.62 3.25 0.40
N ASN A 31 -8.28 2.24 -0.39
CA ASN A 31 -6.91 1.74 -0.53
C ASN A 31 -5.96 2.85 -1.00
N PHE A 32 -6.40 3.69 -1.95
CA PHE A 32 -5.60 4.84 -2.37
C PHE A 32 -5.34 5.84 -1.22
N TYR A 33 -6.36 6.15 -0.42
CA TYR A 33 -6.24 7.02 0.74
C TYR A 33 -5.24 6.47 1.77
N PHE A 34 -5.32 5.18 2.10
CA PHE A 34 -4.38 4.54 3.01
C PHE A 34 -2.95 4.56 2.49
N ARG A 35 -2.74 4.26 1.20
CA ARG A 35 -1.41 4.35 0.57
C ARG A 35 -0.81 5.75 0.67
N LYS A 36 -1.63 6.81 0.52
CA LYS A 36 -1.16 8.19 0.67
C LYS A 36 -0.70 8.49 2.10
N ARG A 37 -1.41 7.97 3.10
CA ARG A 37 -1.05 8.13 4.51
C ARG A 37 0.26 7.41 4.85
N GLU A 38 0.43 6.17 4.40
CA GLU A 38 1.69 5.43 4.57
C GLU A 38 2.88 6.18 3.97
N TRP A 39 2.73 6.72 2.76
CA TRP A 39 3.78 7.49 2.12
C TRP A 39 4.21 8.72 2.94
N ASN A 40 3.24 9.42 3.51
CA ASN A 40 3.52 10.57 4.37
C ASN A 40 4.20 10.14 5.68
N ALA A 41 3.79 9.01 6.26
CA ALA A 41 4.39 8.46 7.46
C ALA A 41 5.86 8.05 7.23
N ASP A 42 6.16 7.34 6.14
CA ASP A 42 7.52 6.94 5.76
C ASP A 42 8.43 8.14 5.55
N LYS A 43 7.94 9.15 4.82
CA LYS A 43 8.67 10.40 4.59
C LYS A 43 8.97 11.12 5.91
N PHE A 44 7.99 11.16 6.82
CA PHE A 44 8.16 11.78 8.12
C PHE A 44 9.18 11.03 8.99
N ALA A 45 9.08 9.70 9.05
CA ALA A 45 10.01 8.84 9.79
C ALA A 45 11.45 9.00 9.29
N LEU A 46 11.66 8.99 7.97
CA LEU A 46 12.98 9.20 7.37
C LEU A 46 13.51 10.62 7.65
N LYS A 47 12.66 11.64 7.60
CA LYS A 47 13.03 13.03 7.87
C LYS A 47 13.47 13.25 9.33
N ILE A 48 12.81 12.62 10.29
CA ILE A 48 13.14 12.79 11.71
C ILE A 48 14.35 11.95 12.10
N THR A 49 14.36 10.68 11.71
CA THR A 49 15.40 9.75 12.17
C THR A 49 16.71 9.92 11.41
N GLN A 50 16.66 10.37 10.14
CA GLN A 50 17.81 10.42 9.22
C GLN A 50 18.54 9.07 9.06
N LYS A 51 17.94 7.96 9.49
CA LYS A 51 18.53 6.61 9.52
C LYS A 51 17.94 5.74 8.41
N GLY A 52 18.31 6.02 7.16
CA GLY A 52 17.84 5.27 6.00
C GLY A 52 18.14 3.76 6.07
N ASP A 53 19.34 3.38 6.54
CA ASP A 53 19.76 1.97 6.60
C ASP A 53 18.97 1.15 7.64
N ALA A 54 18.66 1.76 8.79
CA ALA A 54 17.83 1.13 9.80
C ALA A 54 16.40 0.92 9.28
N PHE A 55 15.85 1.91 8.56
CA PHE A 55 14.54 1.80 7.93
C PHE A 55 14.49 0.66 6.90
N ILE A 56 15.47 0.61 5.99
CA ILE A 56 15.56 -0.45 4.96
C ILE A 56 15.64 -1.83 5.62
N THR A 57 16.49 -1.97 6.65
CA THR A 57 16.66 -3.25 7.36
C THR A 57 15.37 -3.69 8.04
N SER A 58 14.64 -2.77 8.69
CA SER A 58 13.36 -3.08 9.32
C SER A 58 12.31 -3.53 8.28
N MET A 59 12.22 -2.83 7.15
CA MET A 59 11.30 -3.19 6.07
C MET A 59 11.63 -4.56 5.45
N ALA A 60 12.92 -4.86 5.24
CA ALA A 60 13.37 -6.16 4.75
C ALA A 60 13.05 -7.29 5.75
N LYS A 61 13.23 -7.05 7.06
CA LYS A 61 12.88 -8.02 8.10
C LYS A 61 11.39 -8.30 8.13
N PHE A 62 10.53 -7.28 8.01
CA PHE A 62 9.08 -7.49 7.93
C PHE A 62 8.70 -8.31 6.70
N THR A 63 9.24 -7.94 5.53
CA THR A 63 9.01 -8.69 4.28
C THR A 63 9.36 -10.16 4.42
N ASN A 64 10.54 -10.46 4.97
CA ASN A 64 11.01 -11.83 5.13
C ASN A 64 10.19 -12.61 6.17
N ARG A 65 9.78 -11.95 7.26
CA ARG A 65 8.97 -12.59 8.32
C ARG A 65 7.58 -12.95 7.79
N ASP A 66 6.98 -12.06 7.03
CA ASP A 66 5.61 -12.23 6.53
C ASP A 66 5.57 -12.96 5.18
N LEU A 67 6.74 -13.38 4.65
CA LEU A 67 6.90 -13.99 3.32
C LEU A 67 6.19 -13.16 2.23
N ALA A 68 6.19 -11.84 2.41
CA ALA A 68 5.43 -10.94 1.57
C ALA A 68 6.14 -10.74 0.22
N ASP A 69 5.36 -10.62 -0.85
CA ASP A 69 5.91 -10.23 -2.15
C ASP A 69 6.39 -8.78 -2.10
N ALA A 70 7.69 -8.60 -2.31
CA ALA A 70 8.33 -7.29 -2.31
C ALA A 70 8.02 -6.47 -3.58
N TYR A 71 7.72 -7.15 -4.70
CA TYR A 71 7.57 -6.55 -6.03
C TYR A 71 6.33 -7.07 -6.77
N PRO A 72 5.12 -6.86 -6.22
CA PRO A 72 3.89 -7.23 -6.89
C PRO A 72 3.70 -6.44 -8.19
N TYR A 73 2.97 -7.02 -9.14
CA TYR A 73 2.63 -6.33 -10.38
C TYR A 73 1.82 -5.05 -10.09
N PRO A 74 2.10 -3.90 -10.74
CA PRO A 74 1.52 -2.61 -10.36
C PRO A 74 -0.01 -2.56 -10.35
N LEU A 75 -0.68 -3.30 -11.25
CA LEU A 75 -2.14 -3.33 -11.31
C LEU A 75 -2.74 -4.08 -10.10
N ILE A 76 -2.10 -5.17 -9.68
CA ILE A 76 -2.52 -5.96 -8.52
C ILE A 76 -2.32 -5.15 -7.24
N GLU A 77 -1.17 -4.46 -7.14
CA GLU A 77 -0.90 -3.53 -6.04
C GLU A 77 -1.94 -2.40 -5.98
N PHE A 78 -2.33 -1.84 -7.14
CA PHE A 78 -3.29 -0.75 -7.16
C PHE A 78 -4.69 -1.17 -6.70
N LEU A 79 -5.17 -2.32 -7.16
CA LEU A 79 -6.54 -2.80 -6.90
C LEU A 79 -6.68 -3.44 -5.52
N PHE A 80 -5.75 -4.30 -5.12
CA PHE A 80 -5.93 -5.18 -3.97
C PHE A 80 -5.07 -4.83 -2.76
N TYR A 81 -3.94 -4.12 -2.93
CA TYR A 81 -3.07 -3.81 -1.80
C TYR A 81 -3.53 -2.54 -1.07
N THR A 82 -3.68 -2.66 0.25
CA THR A 82 -4.00 -1.55 1.16
C THR A 82 -2.80 -0.61 1.36
N HIS A 83 -1.58 -1.10 1.19
CA HIS A 83 -0.33 -0.38 1.40
C HIS A 83 0.58 -0.44 0.17
N PRO A 84 1.48 0.56 -0.04
CA PRO A 84 2.46 0.47 -1.10
C PRO A 84 3.41 -0.72 -0.88
N SER A 85 3.86 -1.33 -1.96
CA SER A 85 4.78 -2.47 -1.89
C SER A 85 6.06 -2.13 -1.14
N ILE A 86 6.59 -3.10 -0.40
CA ILE A 86 7.77 -2.89 0.44
C ILE A 86 9.00 -2.53 -0.41
N GLY A 87 9.11 -3.08 -1.62
CA GLY A 87 10.11 -2.70 -2.59
C GLY A 87 10.10 -1.20 -2.93
N LYS A 88 8.91 -0.59 -3.10
CA LYS A 88 8.78 0.87 -3.33
C LYS A 88 9.23 1.69 -2.12
N ARG A 89 8.90 1.23 -0.91
CA ARG A 89 9.30 1.89 0.36
C ARG A 89 10.82 1.84 0.54
N ILE A 90 11.44 0.69 0.28
CA ILE A 90 12.90 0.52 0.33
C ILE A 90 13.59 1.39 -0.72
N ASN A 91 13.10 1.41 -1.96
CA ASN A 91 13.66 2.26 -3.03
C ASN A 91 13.58 3.76 -2.65
N TYR A 92 12.45 4.18 -2.07
CA TYR A 92 12.31 5.54 -1.56
C TYR A 92 13.35 5.87 -0.48
N ALA A 93 13.56 4.97 0.49
CA ALA A 93 14.57 5.15 1.54
C ALA A 93 16.00 5.18 0.99
N GLN A 94 16.34 4.35 0.00
CA GLN A 94 17.64 4.37 -0.68
C GLN A 94 17.90 5.72 -1.39
N ASN A 95 16.89 6.23 -2.12
CA ASN A 95 16.98 7.53 -2.76
C ASN A 95 17.11 8.68 -1.75
N PHE A 96 16.41 8.58 -0.62
CA PHE A 96 16.52 9.54 0.48
C PHE A 96 17.93 9.55 1.09
N LYS A 97 18.52 8.38 1.35
CA LYS A 97 19.91 8.24 1.81
C LYS A 97 20.90 8.88 0.83
N LYS A 98 20.77 8.61 -0.47
CA LYS A 98 21.62 9.21 -1.51
C LYS A 98 21.55 10.74 -1.47
N LYS A 99 20.36 11.32 -1.32
CA LYS A 99 20.18 12.78 -1.20
C LYS A 99 20.87 13.37 0.03
N ILE A 100 20.77 12.72 1.20
CA ILE A 100 21.45 13.18 2.42
C ILE A 100 22.97 13.10 2.26
N GLY A 101 23.49 11.99 1.73
CA GLY A 101 24.93 11.82 1.49
C GLY A 101 25.50 12.85 0.53
N LEU A 102 24.76 13.19 -0.53
CA LEU A 102 25.12 14.26 -1.47
C LEU A 102 25.11 15.65 -0.80
N LYS A 103 24.13 15.93 0.05
CA LYS A 103 24.07 17.18 0.81
C LYS A 103 25.27 17.33 1.75
N CYS A 104 25.67 16.25 2.42
CA CYS A 104 26.84 16.25 3.31
C CYS A 104 28.13 16.54 2.54
N LYS A 105 28.35 15.88 1.38
CA LYS A 105 29.52 16.15 0.52
C LYS A 105 29.58 17.60 0.02
N LYS A 106 28.43 18.22 -0.30
CA LYS A 106 28.35 19.62 -0.77
C LYS A 106 28.59 20.66 0.33
N ILE A 107 28.49 20.29 1.61
CA ILE A 107 28.79 21.19 2.73
C ILE A 107 30.29 21.18 3.07
N ILE A 108 30.99 20.10 2.72
CA ILE A 108 32.42 19.91 3.03
C ILE A 108 33.34 20.46 1.90
N LEU A 109 32.77 20.71 0.72
CA LEU A 109 33.43 21.36 -0.43
C LEU A 109 33.02 22.83 -0.51
#